data_AF-A0A9D2U371-F1
#
_entry.id   AF-A0A9D2U371-F1
#
_cell.length_a   1.000
_cell.length_b   1.000
_cell.length_c   1.000
_cell.angle_alpha   90.00
_cell.angle_beta   90.00
_cell.angle_gamma   90.00
#
_symmetry.space_group_name_H-M   'P 1'
#
loop_
_entity.id
_entity.type
_entity.pdbx_description
1 polymer ?
#
loop_
_entity_poly.entity_id
_entity_poly.type
_entity_poly.pdbx_seq_one_letter_code
_entity_poly.pdbx_strand_id
1 'polypeptide(L)'
;MIYTVLKLEEDLDYGCEEKAEDQPVMAVVTLRSEAGEESTRKIPDRLLYEREIIQGDEVIFDENDQIQRLGHMRIQLNITGDTER
;
A
#
# COMPACT_ATOMS: atom_id res chain seq x y z
N MET A 1 -10.33 6.93 6.83
CA MET A 1 -11.22 5.74 6.83
C MET A 1 -10.33 4.51 6.90
N ILE A 2 -10.77 3.47 7.60
CA ILE A 2 -10.03 2.20 7.72
C ILE A 2 -10.49 1.29 6.58
N TYR A 3 -9.53 0.59 5.99
CA TYR A 3 -9.76 -0.37 4.95
C TYR A 3 -9.09 -1.69 5.31
N THR A 4 -9.75 -2.80 5.03
CA THR A 4 -9.15 -4.13 5.19
C THR A 4 -8.58 -4.56 3.84
N VAL A 5 -7.31 -4.96 3.83
CA VAL A 5 -6.67 -5.49 2.62
C VAL A 5 -7.27 -6.87 2.33
N LEU A 6 -8.08 -6.97 1.29
CA LEU A 6 -8.67 -8.24 0.86
C LEU A 6 -7.74 -9.06 -0.01
N LYS A 7 -6.91 -8.42 -0.83
CA LYS A 7 -6.00 -9.10 -1.76
C LYS A 7 -4.88 -8.18 -2.21
N LEU A 8 -3.70 -8.73 -2.42
CA LEU A 8 -2.56 -8.07 -3.07
C LEU A 8 -2.23 -8.89 -4.31
N GLU A 9 -2.34 -8.29 -5.48
CA GLU A 9 -2.03 -8.92 -6.76
C GLU A 9 -0.93 -8.10 -7.40
N GLU A 10 0.19 -8.71 -7.76
CA GLU A 10 1.20 -8.03 -8.55
C GLU A 10 0.59 -7.68 -9.92
N ASP A 11 0.74 -6.44 -10.40
CA ASP A 11 0.39 -6.02 -11.76
C ASP A 11 1.45 -6.64 -12.70
N LEU A 12 1.45 -7.96 -12.73
CA LEU A 12 2.20 -8.78 -13.67
C LEU A 12 1.49 -8.63 -14.99
N ASP A 13 1.86 -7.56 -15.71
CA ASP A 13 1.57 -7.45 -17.12
C ASP A 13 2.30 -8.59 -17.81
N TYR A 14 1.64 -9.76 -17.92
CA TYR A 14 2.06 -10.98 -18.60
C TYR A 14 2.06 -10.78 -20.14
N GLY A 15 2.41 -9.57 -20.59
CA GLY A 15 2.69 -9.20 -21.97
C GLY A 15 4.16 -9.47 -22.28
N CYS A 16 4.38 -10.45 -23.14
CA CYS A 16 5.66 -10.98 -23.59
C CYS A 16 6.47 -9.95 -24.40
N GLU A 17 7.21 -9.04 -23.76
CA GLU A 17 8.39 -8.37 -24.32
C GLU A 17 9.39 -8.15 -23.18
N GLU A 18 10.65 -8.44 -23.44
CA GLU A 18 11.78 -8.48 -22.50
C GLU A 18 11.77 -7.27 -21.53
N LYS A 19 11.30 -7.49 -20.30
CA LYS A 19 11.22 -6.42 -19.29
C LYS A 19 12.64 -5.99 -18.92
N ALA A 20 12.98 -4.74 -19.22
CA ALA A 20 14.12 -4.07 -18.62
C ALA A 20 14.03 -4.19 -17.09
N GLU A 21 15.08 -4.70 -16.45
CA GLU A 21 15.19 -5.06 -15.03
C GLU A 21 14.95 -3.90 -14.03
N ASP A 22 14.55 -2.71 -14.50
CA ASP A 22 14.57 -1.46 -13.73
C ASP A 22 13.17 -0.81 -13.57
N GLN A 23 12.10 -1.42 -14.07
CA GLN A 23 10.75 -0.86 -13.86
C GLN A 23 10.18 -1.27 -12.49
N PRO A 24 9.76 -0.29 -11.65
CA PRO A 24 9.16 -0.59 -10.36
C PRO A 24 7.87 -1.39 -10.55
N VAL A 25 7.80 -2.56 -9.92
CA VAL A 25 6.61 -3.41 -9.93
C VAL A 25 5.48 -2.67 -9.22
N MET A 26 4.37 -2.47 -9.93
CA MET A 26 3.13 -2.00 -9.33
C MET A 26 2.32 -3.22 -8.88
N ALA A 27 1.69 -3.12 -7.72
CA ALA A 27 0.77 -4.12 -7.20
C ALA A 27 -0.63 -3.53 -7.08
N VAL A 28 -1.62 -4.28 -7.52
CA VAL A 28 -3.04 -4.01 -7.34
C VAL A 28 -3.47 -4.51 -5.96
N VAL A 29 -3.83 -3.58 -5.09
CA VAL A 29 -4.30 -3.84 -3.72
C VAL A 29 -5.81 -3.69 -3.70
N THR A 30 -6.51 -4.79 -3.40
CA THR A 30 -7.95 -4.80 -3.18
C THR A 30 -8.23 -4.53 -1.71
N LEU A 31 -9.02 -3.51 -1.43
CA LEU A 31 -9.32 -2.97 -0.12
C LEU A 31 -10.82 -3.01 0.09
N ARG A 32 -11.29 -3.32 1.30
CA ARG A 32 -12.70 -3.28 1.65
C ARG A 32 -12.93 -2.28 2.78
N SER A 33 -13.89 -1.38 2.59
CA SER A 33 -14.34 -0.48 3.64
C SER A 33 -15.27 -1.19 4.62
N GLU A 34 -15.49 -0.61 5.80
CA GLU A 34 -16.45 -1.13 6.78
C GLU A 34 -17.90 -1.18 6.24
N ALA A 35 -18.22 -0.38 5.22
CA ALA A 35 -19.51 -0.42 4.54
C ALA A 35 -19.66 -1.63 3.60
N GLY A 36 -18.60 -2.41 3.39
CA GLY A 36 -18.55 -3.52 2.44
C GLY A 36 -18.24 -3.10 1.01
N GLU A 37 -17.88 -1.83 0.77
CA GLU A 37 -17.41 -1.38 -0.54
C GLU A 37 -15.98 -1.86 -0.79
N GLU A 38 -15.78 -2.50 -1.94
CA GLU A 38 -14.50 -2.99 -2.40
C GLU A 38 -13.88 -1.96 -3.35
N SER A 39 -12.62 -1.61 -3.12
CA SER A 39 -11.86 -0.63 -3.87
C SER A 39 -10.49 -1.19 -4.23
N THR A 40 -10.12 -1.13 -5.50
CA THR A 40 -8.80 -1.55 -5.98
C THR A 40 -7.90 -0.35 -6.18
N ARG A 41 -6.65 -0.43 -5.69
CA ARG A 41 -5.64 0.62 -5.82
C ARG A 41 -4.34 0.07 -6.37
N LYS A 42 -3.71 0.82 -7.27
CA LYS A 42 -2.36 0.52 -7.74
C LYS A 42 -1.35 1.17 -6.79
N ILE A 43 -0.57 0.37 -6.09
CA ILE A 43 0.45 0.80 -5.13
C ILE A 43 1.76 0.14 -5.53
N PRO A 44 2.91 0.84 -5.50
CA PRO A 44 4.19 0.20 -5.77
C PRO A 44 4.47 -0.90 -4.75
N ASP A 45 4.87 -2.07 -5.25
CA ASP A 45 5.15 -3.26 -4.45
C ASP A 45 6.17 -2.98 -3.32
N ARG A 46 7.18 -2.16 -3.63
CA ARG A 46 8.17 -1.68 -2.65
C ARG A 46 7.53 -1.08 -1.40
N LEU A 47 6.49 -0.24 -1.53
CA LEU A 47 5.81 0.36 -0.38
C LEU A 47 5.08 -0.68 0.47
N LEU A 48 4.50 -1.69 -0.18
CA LEU A 48 3.80 -2.78 0.52
C LEU A 48 4.78 -3.64 1.30
N TYR A 49 5.95 -3.94 0.73
CA TYR A 49 7.05 -4.60 1.42
C TYR A 49 7.63 -3.73 2.56
N GLU A 50 7.90 -2.44 2.31
CA GLU A 50 8.44 -1.52 3.32
C GLU A 50 7.51 -1.35 4.53
N ARG A 51 6.19 -1.39 4.29
CA ARG A 51 5.16 -1.28 5.34
C ARG A 51 4.72 -2.64 5.87
N GLU A 52 5.27 -3.73 5.36
CA GLU A 52 4.90 -5.12 5.68
C GLU A 52 3.38 -5.36 5.62
N ILE A 53 2.73 -4.80 4.60
CA ILE A 53 1.28 -4.91 4.41
C ILE A 53 0.97 -6.24 3.76
N ILE A 54 0.13 -7.03 4.43
CA ILE A 54 -0.30 -8.35 3.97
C ILE A 54 -1.81 -8.41 3.81
N GLN A 55 -2.28 -9.45 3.13
CA GLN A 55 -3.70 -9.73 3.02
C GLN A 55 -4.29 -9.96 4.42
N GLY A 56 -5.41 -9.29 4.70
CA GLY A 56 -6.11 -9.31 5.98
C GLY A 56 -5.66 -8.20 6.94
N ASP A 57 -4.63 -7.42 6.61
CA ASP A 57 -4.21 -6.30 7.44
C ASP A 57 -5.14 -5.09 7.27
N GLU A 58 -5.26 -4.29 8.32
CA GLU A 58 -6.05 -3.07 8.31
C GLU A 58 -5.15 -1.89 7.98
N VAL A 59 -5.54 -1.09 7.01
CA VAL A 59 -4.76 0.02 6.49
C VAL A 59 -5.59 1.30 6.44
N ILE A 60 -4.90 2.44 6.46
CA ILE A 60 -5.49 3.76 6.26
C ILE A 60 -4.76 4.48 5.13
N PHE A 61 -5.47 5.40 4.49
CA PHE A 61 -4.88 6.32 3.53
C PHE A 61 -4.69 7.69 4.17
N ASP A 62 -3.50 8.24 3.99
CA ASP A 62 -3.14 9.59 4.38
C ASP A 62 -3.69 10.65 3.39
N GLU A 63 -3.53 11.94 3.69
CA GLU A 63 -3.86 13.04 2.77
C GLU A 63 -3.09 12.97 1.44
N ASN A 64 -1.90 12.34 1.46
CA ASN A 64 -1.08 12.07 0.28
C ASN A 64 -1.46 10.78 -0.46
N ASP A 65 -2.61 10.18 -0.13
CA ASP A 65 -3.09 8.93 -0.74
C ASP A 65 -2.21 7.70 -0.46
N GLN A 66 -1.29 7.81 0.50
CA GLN A 66 -0.35 6.76 0.87
C GLN A 66 -0.97 5.76 1.84
N ILE A 67 -0.82 4.46 1.53
CA ILE A 67 -1.28 3.36 2.38
C ILE A 67 -0.40 3.23 3.63
N GLN A 68 -1.02 3.12 4.79
CA GLN A 68 -0.34 2.94 6.06
C GLN A 68 -0.98 1.78 6.82
N ARG A 69 -0.14 0.86 7.27
CA ARG A 69 -0.52 -0.28 8.10
C ARG A 69 -0.95 0.17 9.49
N LEU A 70 -2.16 -0.19 9.93
CA LEU A 70 -2.61 0.01 11.32
C LEU A 70 -2.16 -1.12 12.25
N GLY A 71 -1.84 -2.29 11.69
CA GLY A 71 -1.58 -3.56 12.38
C GLY A 71 -0.41 -3.63 13.36
N HIS A 72 0.21 -2.52 13.75
CA HIS A 72 1.16 -2.55 14.86
C HIS A 72 1.07 -1.26 15.67
N MET A 73 0.47 -1.37 16.86
CA MET A 73 0.61 -0.40 17.94
C MET A 73 2.07 -0.38 18.43
N ARG A 74 3.01 0.06 17.58
CA ARG A 74 4.25 0.70 17.97
C ARG A 74 4.04 2.18 17.71
N ILE A 75 3.53 2.84 18.73
CA ILE A 75 3.77 4.26 19.01
C ILE A 75 5.24 4.61 18.72
N GLN A 76 5.54 4.95 17.48
CA GLN A 76 6.67 5.79 17.12
C GLN A 76 6.06 7.07 16.58
N LEU A 77 5.61 7.87 17.54
CA LEU A 77 5.32 9.28 17.35
C LEU A 77 6.62 9.98 16.95
N ASN A 78 7.03 9.89 15.68
CA ASN A 78 7.97 10.81 15.09
C ASN A 78 7.14 11.90 14.40
N ILE A 79 6.52 12.71 15.25
CA ILE A 79 6.10 14.06 14.87
C ILE A 79 7.30 14.79 14.25
N THR A 80 6.98 15.45 13.15
CA THR A 80 7.73 16.34 12.28
C THR A 80 8.74 17.26 13.01
N GLY A 81 9.91 17.47 12.38
CA GLY A 81 10.89 18.53 12.66
C GLY A 81 12.17 18.18 11.90
N ASP A 82 12.54 18.83 10.79
CA ASP A 82 12.83 20.25 10.58
C ASP A 82 12.59 20.52 9.09
N THR A 83 11.70 21.43 8.68
CA THR A 83 11.98 22.86 8.48
C THR A 83 13.24 23.12 7.64
N GLU A 84 12.97 23.54 6.40
CA GLU A 84 13.70 24.54 5.63
C GLU A 84 15.02 25.07 6.25
N ARG A 85 16.16 24.75 5.63
CA ARG A 85 17.34 25.64 5.58
C ARG A 85 18.08 25.51 4.26
#